data_AF-A0A2U3Z2D0-F1
#
_entry.id   AF-A0A2U3Z2D0-F1
#
_cell.length_a   1.000
_cell.length_b   1.000
_cell.length_c   1.000
_cell.angle_alpha   90.00
_cell.angle_beta   90.00
_cell.angle_gamma   90.00
#
_symmetry.space_group_name_H-M   'P 1'
#
loop_
_entity.id
_entity.type
_entity.pdbx_description
1 polymer ?
#
loop_
_entity_poly.entity_id
_entity_poly.type
_entity_poly.pdbx_seq_one_letter_code
_entity_poly.pdbx_strand_id
1 'polypeptide(L)'
;MDRTAEFRRWKAQCLSKADLSRKGSVDEDVVELVQLLNGREPYFTTSSCAGRIILLDGDINGFEVQKQNRCWLLVTHKPCVKDDVIAALKKANGDAILKFEPLILHVQCRQLQDAQILHSLAIDSGFRNSGITVGKREKTMLKKFANPGLDDL
;
A
#
# COMPACT_ATOMS: atom_id res chain seq x y z
N MET A 1 9.24 28.25 14.61
CA MET A 1 8.75 27.95 13.24
C MET A 1 7.35 27.37 13.35
N ASP A 2 6.41 27.82 12.53
CA ASP A 2 5.04 27.30 12.54
C ASP A 2 4.96 25.92 11.88
N ARG A 3 4.85 24.86 12.70
CA ARG A 3 4.72 23.47 12.25
C ARG A 3 3.48 23.24 11.38
N THR A 4 2.44 24.05 11.56
CA THR A 4 1.20 23.94 10.78
C THR A 4 1.40 24.43 9.35
N ALA A 5 2.00 25.61 9.17
CA ALA A 5 2.33 26.12 7.83
C ALA A 5 3.29 25.19 7.08
N GLU A 6 4.28 24.61 7.78
CA GLU A 6 5.20 23.64 7.18
C GLU A 6 4.47 22.37 6.72
N PHE A 7 3.60 21.82 7.56
CA PHE A 7 2.79 20.65 7.21
C PHE A 7 1.89 20.91 6.00
N ARG A 8 1.19 22.05 5.97
CA ARG A 8 0.34 22.44 4.83
C ARG A 8 1.13 22.55 3.54
N ARG A 9 2.32 23.14 3.59
CA ARG A 9 3.21 23.27 2.41
C ARG A 9 3.68 21.89 1.93
N TRP A 10 4.06 21.01 2.85
CA TRP A 10 4.46 19.65 2.53
C TRP A 10 3.31 18.82 1.95
N LYS A 11 2.11 18.91 2.53
CA LYS A 11 0.88 18.31 2.02
C LYS A 11 0.59 18.76 0.58
N ALA A 12 0.60 20.07 0.33
CA ALA A 12 0.37 20.61 -1.01
C ALA A 12 1.41 20.09 -2.03
N GLN A 13 2.68 20.03 -1.63
CA GLN A 13 3.76 19.49 -2.48
C GLN A 13 3.62 17.99 -2.75
N CYS A 14 3.16 17.20 -1.77
CA CYS A 14 2.96 15.77 -1.96
C CYS A 14 1.76 15.49 -2.87
N LEU A 15 0.65 16.20 -2.69
CA LEU A 15 -0.59 15.99 -3.45
C LEU A 15 -0.52 16.55 -4.89
N SER A 16 0.43 17.42 -5.20
CA SER A 16 0.65 17.90 -6.57
C SER A 16 1.49 16.97 -7.44
N LYS A 17 2.10 15.93 -6.86
CA LYS A 17 2.93 14.98 -7.61
C LYS A 17 2.07 14.02 -8.43
N ALA A 18 2.58 13.65 -9.60
CA ALA A 18 2.02 12.56 -10.38
C ALA A 18 2.12 11.22 -9.63
N ASP A 19 1.18 10.33 -9.92
CA ASP A 19 1.17 8.96 -9.39
C ASP A 19 2.35 8.17 -9.98
N LEU A 20 3.19 7.61 -9.09
CA LEU A 20 4.39 6.84 -9.46
C LEU A 20 4.15 5.33 -9.43
N SER A 21 2.93 4.87 -9.17
CA SER A 21 2.57 3.46 -9.26
C SER A 21 2.65 2.98 -10.71
N ARG A 22 2.80 1.66 -10.92
CA ARG A 22 2.78 1.06 -12.27
C ARG A 22 1.46 1.31 -12.99
N LYS A 23 0.35 1.48 -12.24
CA LYS A 23 -0.98 1.79 -12.78
C LYS A 23 -1.06 3.25 -13.23
N GLY A 24 -0.30 4.15 -12.61
CA GLY A 24 -0.35 5.58 -12.88
C GLY A 24 -1.60 6.27 -12.33
N SER A 25 -2.37 5.57 -11.49
CA SER A 25 -3.56 6.12 -10.82
C SER A 25 -3.83 5.38 -9.50
N VAL A 26 -4.57 6.07 -8.62
CA VAL A 26 -5.08 5.49 -7.38
C VAL A 26 -6.13 4.42 -7.72
N ASP A 27 -6.15 3.33 -6.94
CA ASP A 27 -7.13 2.27 -7.11
C ASP A 27 -8.56 2.74 -6.84
N GLU A 28 -9.50 2.37 -7.71
CA GLU A 28 -10.90 2.80 -7.64
C GLU A 28 -11.54 2.38 -6.31
N ASP A 29 -11.17 1.21 -5.79
CA ASP A 29 -11.74 0.66 -4.55
C ASP A 29 -11.29 1.40 -3.28
N VAL A 30 -10.28 2.28 -3.38
CA VAL A 30 -9.76 3.06 -2.24
C VAL A 30 -9.74 4.57 -2.48
N VAL A 31 -10.12 5.02 -3.68
CA VAL A 31 -10.01 6.42 -4.10
C VAL A 31 -10.80 7.36 -3.17
N GLU A 32 -12.01 6.96 -2.76
CA GLU A 32 -12.86 7.76 -1.87
C GLU A 32 -12.23 7.93 -0.48
N LEU A 33 -11.63 6.86 0.07
CA LEU A 33 -10.92 6.92 1.35
C LEU A 33 -9.67 7.80 1.27
N VAL A 34 -8.93 7.70 0.18
CA VAL A 34 -7.76 8.55 -0.09
C VAL A 34 -8.17 10.02 -0.17
N GLN A 35 -9.23 10.34 -0.92
CA GLN A 35 -9.76 11.69 -1.03
C GLN A 35 -10.27 12.22 0.31
N LEU A 36 -10.99 11.40 1.08
CA LEU A 36 -11.49 11.75 2.41
C LEU A 36 -10.35 12.13 3.35
N LEU A 37 -9.29 11.32 3.42
CA LEU A 37 -8.11 11.59 4.25
C LEU A 37 -7.40 12.87 3.78
N ASN A 38 -7.21 13.03 2.47
CA ASN A 38 -6.57 14.21 1.89
C ASN A 38 -7.40 15.49 2.07
N GLY A 39 -8.71 15.40 2.24
CA GLY A 39 -9.58 16.53 2.55
C GLY A 39 -9.44 17.04 4.00
N ARG A 40 -8.88 16.25 4.91
CA ARG A 40 -8.74 16.64 6.34
C ARG A 40 -7.43 17.36 6.59
N GLU A 41 -7.47 18.49 7.30
CA GLU A 41 -6.29 19.31 7.58
C GLU A 41 -5.09 18.52 8.19
N PRO A 42 -5.27 17.62 9.19
CA PRO A 42 -4.15 16.96 9.84
C PRO A 42 -3.56 15.76 9.08
N TYR A 43 -4.12 15.38 7.92
CA TYR A 43 -3.73 14.15 7.21
C TYR A 43 -3.43 14.41 5.74
N PHE A 44 -2.56 13.59 5.15
CA PHE A 44 -2.53 13.34 3.71
C PHE A 44 -1.87 12.00 3.39
N THR A 45 -2.25 11.37 2.28
CA THR A 45 -1.70 10.08 1.83
C THR A 45 -0.41 10.29 1.03
N THR A 46 0.59 9.42 1.23
CA THR A 46 1.83 9.41 0.42
C THR A 46 1.86 8.25 -0.58
N SER A 47 1.12 7.18 -0.33
CA SER A 47 0.89 6.06 -1.25
C SER A 47 -0.28 5.20 -0.79
N SER A 48 -0.87 4.45 -1.72
CA SER A 48 -2.00 3.56 -1.50
C SER A 48 -1.97 2.36 -2.45
N CYS A 49 -2.52 1.23 -2.01
CA CYS A 49 -2.81 0.04 -2.81
C CYS A 49 -4.10 -0.57 -2.26
N ALA A 50 -5.12 -0.81 -3.08
CA ALA A 50 -6.39 -1.40 -2.62
C ALA A 50 -6.29 -2.89 -2.23
N GLY A 51 -5.13 -3.50 -2.48
CA GLY A 51 -4.90 -4.92 -2.35
C GLY A 51 -4.86 -5.59 -3.72
N ARG A 52 -4.10 -6.69 -3.81
CA ARG A 52 -3.84 -7.34 -5.08
C ARG A 52 -3.50 -8.81 -4.92
N ILE A 53 -3.91 -9.58 -5.92
CA ILE A 53 -3.47 -10.96 -6.12
C ILE A 53 -2.32 -10.92 -7.11
N ILE A 54 -1.24 -11.61 -6.78
CA ILE A 54 0.00 -11.66 -7.54
C ILE A 54 0.35 -13.12 -7.77
N LEU A 55 0.64 -13.48 -9.01
CA LEU A 55 1.32 -14.74 -9.33
C LEU A 55 2.73 -14.40 -9.79
N LEU A 56 3.72 -14.93 -9.07
CA LEU A 56 5.13 -14.75 -9.35
C LEU A 56 5.71 -16.05 -9.90
N ASP A 57 6.55 -15.94 -10.92
CA ASP A 57 7.41 -17.05 -11.32
C ASP A 57 8.40 -17.36 -10.19
N GLY A 58 8.54 -18.64 -9.89
CA GLY A 58 9.24 -19.18 -8.73
C GLY A 58 10.58 -19.82 -9.09
N ASP A 59 11.21 -19.48 -10.22
CA ASP A 59 12.57 -19.96 -10.49
C ASP A 59 13.56 -19.35 -9.46
N ILE A 60 13.83 -20.12 -8.40
CA ILE A 60 14.76 -19.81 -7.31
C ILE A 60 16.14 -20.45 -7.56
N ASN A 61 16.46 -20.88 -8.78
CA ASN A 61 17.76 -21.48 -9.11
C ASN A 61 18.85 -20.43 -9.34
N GLY A 62 19.03 -19.50 -8.40
CA GLY A 62 20.12 -18.54 -8.47
C GLY A 62 20.33 -17.84 -7.15
N PHE A 63 21.43 -18.18 -6.48
CA PHE A 63 22.09 -17.37 -5.48
C PHE A 63 22.47 -16.00 -6.08
N GLU A 64 21.51 -15.10 -6.25
CA GLU A 64 21.76 -13.68 -6.46
C GLU A 64 20.47 -12.91 -6.18
N VAL A 65 20.47 -12.16 -5.08
CA VAL A 65 19.39 -11.26 -4.68
C VAL A 65 19.37 -10.08 -5.66
N GLN A 66 18.84 -10.29 -6.86
CA GLN A 66 18.50 -9.20 -7.77
C GLN A 66 16.99 -8.97 -7.70
N LYS A 67 16.58 -7.99 -6.89
CA LYS A 67 15.19 -7.51 -6.72
C LYS A 67 14.52 -6.99 -8.02
N GLN A 68 15.09 -7.23 -9.20
CA GLN A 68 14.69 -6.60 -10.46
C GLN A 68 14.06 -7.54 -11.48
N ASN A 69 14.09 -8.88 -11.31
CA ASN A 69 13.54 -9.80 -12.31
C ASN A 69 12.60 -10.88 -11.74
N ARG A 70 11.74 -10.52 -10.78
CA ARG A 70 10.58 -11.38 -10.49
C ARG A 70 9.60 -11.24 -11.65
N CYS A 71 9.53 -12.24 -12.54
CA CYS A 71 8.54 -12.28 -13.61
C CYS A 71 7.14 -12.33 -13.00
N TRP A 72 6.42 -11.20 -13.07
CA TRP A 72 5.02 -11.14 -12.69
C TRP A 72 4.21 -11.86 -13.75
N LEU A 73 3.73 -13.06 -13.44
CA LEU A 73 2.90 -13.85 -14.34
C LEU A 73 1.46 -13.29 -14.38
N LEU A 74 1.01 -12.77 -13.24
CA LEU A 74 -0.28 -12.09 -13.07
C LEU A 74 -0.19 -11.05 -11.95
N VAL A 75 -0.80 -9.89 -12.17
CA VAL A 75 -1.18 -8.95 -11.10
C VAL A 75 -2.57 -8.43 -11.38
N THR A 76 -3.45 -8.55 -10.40
CA THR A 76 -4.81 -8.03 -10.47
C THR A 76 -5.21 -7.40 -9.13
N HIS A 77 -5.91 -6.27 -9.22
CA HIS A 77 -6.52 -5.58 -8.07
C HIS A 77 -8.00 -5.94 -7.92
N LYS A 78 -8.51 -6.88 -8.74
CA LYS A 78 -9.89 -7.37 -8.72
C LYS A 78 -9.93 -8.86 -8.34
N PRO A 79 -11.08 -9.36 -7.85
CA PRO A 79 -11.28 -10.79 -7.65
C PRO A 79 -10.88 -11.57 -8.91
N CYS A 80 -10.06 -12.59 -8.71
CA CYS A 80 -9.50 -13.42 -9.77
C CYS A 80 -10.27 -14.74 -9.79
N VAL A 81 -10.66 -15.24 -10.96
CA VAL A 81 -11.25 -16.57 -11.07
C VAL A 81 -10.18 -17.62 -11.35
N LYS A 82 -10.50 -18.89 -11.08
CA LYS A 82 -9.57 -20.03 -11.27
C LYS A 82 -8.90 -20.00 -12.64
N ASP A 83 -9.65 -19.70 -13.69
CA ASP A 83 -9.17 -19.77 -15.06
C ASP A 83 -8.12 -18.70 -15.39
N ASP A 84 -8.21 -17.51 -14.77
CA ASP A 84 -7.19 -16.46 -14.89
C ASP A 84 -5.85 -16.93 -14.33
N VAL A 85 -5.88 -17.59 -13.16
CA VAL A 85 -4.68 -18.14 -12.51
C VAL A 85 -4.08 -19.26 -13.35
N ILE A 86 -4.92 -20.18 -13.85
CA ILE A 86 -4.46 -21.28 -14.72
C ILE A 86 -3.85 -20.74 -16.02
N ALA A 87 -4.43 -19.70 -16.61
CA ALA A 87 -3.88 -19.07 -17.81
C ALA A 87 -2.52 -18.41 -17.54
N ALA A 88 -2.34 -17.79 -16.37
CA ALA A 88 -1.06 -17.20 -15.97
C ALA A 88 0.00 -18.27 -15.65
N LEU A 89 -0.37 -19.38 -15.01
CA LEU A 89 0.51 -20.49 -14.67
C LEU A 89 1.12 -21.17 -15.90
N LYS A 90 0.41 -21.20 -17.04
CA LYS A 90 0.96 -21.73 -18.30
C LYS A 90 2.21 -20.98 -18.81
N LYS A 91 2.48 -19.79 -18.27
CA LYS A 91 3.66 -18.97 -18.59
C LYS A 91 4.81 -19.19 -17.60
N ALA A 92 4.61 -19.95 -16.53
CA ALA A 92 5.64 -20.24 -15.54
C ALA A 92 6.66 -21.22 -16.10
N ASN A 93 7.95 -21.00 -15.78
CA ASN A 93 9.03 -21.90 -16.19
C ASN A 93 9.39 -22.94 -15.12
N GLY A 94 8.65 -22.97 -13.99
CA GLY A 94 8.86 -23.88 -12.88
C GLY A 94 7.78 -23.70 -11.82
N ASP A 95 8.19 -23.70 -10.55
CA ASP A 95 7.30 -23.37 -9.44
C ASP A 95 6.75 -21.95 -9.60
N ALA A 96 5.58 -21.68 -9.01
CA ALA A 96 4.99 -20.36 -8.99
C ALA A 96 4.44 -20.04 -7.61
N ILE A 97 4.56 -18.78 -7.21
CA ILE A 97 4.10 -18.29 -5.91
C ILE A 97 2.84 -17.47 -6.13
N LEU A 98 1.71 -17.97 -5.63
CA LEU A 98 0.47 -17.19 -5.52
C LEU A 98 0.50 -16.44 -4.19
N LYS A 99 0.41 -15.11 -4.25
CA LYS A 99 0.45 -14.23 -3.09
C LYS A 99 -0.73 -13.26 -3.11
N PHE A 100 -1.31 -13.01 -1.95
CA PHE A 100 -2.21 -11.88 -1.75
C PHE A 100 -1.52 -10.80 -0.92
N GLU A 101 -1.53 -9.57 -1.44
CA GLU A 101 -1.14 -8.39 -0.68
C GLU A 101 -2.40 -7.60 -0.33
N PRO A 102 -2.68 -7.35 0.95
CA PRO A 102 -3.89 -6.65 1.36
C PRO A 102 -3.86 -5.16 1.00
N LEU A 103 -4.97 -4.45 1.24
CA LEU A 103 -5.03 -2.99 1.23
C LEU A 103 -3.91 -2.42 2.11
N ILE A 104 -3.08 -1.54 1.56
CA ILE A 104 -2.05 -0.78 2.26
C ILE A 104 -2.24 0.70 1.93
N LEU A 105 -2.40 1.54 2.95
CA LEU A 105 -2.28 2.99 2.82
C LEU A 105 -1.11 3.46 3.64
N HIS A 106 -0.47 4.53 3.18
CA HIS A 106 0.53 5.28 3.91
C HIS A 106 0.04 6.71 4.10
N VAL A 107 -0.23 7.08 5.35
CA VAL A 107 -0.84 8.38 5.69
C VAL A 107 0.12 9.17 6.53
N GLN A 108 0.45 10.38 6.10
CA GLN A 108 1.17 11.34 6.89
C GLN A 108 0.22 12.09 7.83
N CYS A 109 0.58 12.16 9.12
CA CYS A 109 -0.15 12.90 10.14
C CYS A 109 0.64 14.15 10.56
N ARG A 110 -0.07 15.21 10.95
CA ARG A 110 0.53 16.47 11.41
C ARG A 110 1.19 16.33 12.78
N GLN A 111 0.55 15.62 13.70
CA GLN A 111 1.05 15.38 15.06
C GLN A 111 0.89 13.92 15.48
N LEU A 112 1.53 13.54 16.58
CA LEU A 112 1.41 12.20 17.15
C LEU A 112 -0.03 11.90 17.58
N GLN A 113 -0.73 12.88 18.14
CA GLN A 113 -2.13 12.72 18.55
C GLN A 113 -3.04 12.42 17.36
N ASP A 114 -2.86 13.13 16.24
CA ASP A 114 -3.59 12.86 15.00
C ASP A 114 -3.36 11.42 14.53
N ALA A 115 -2.10 10.95 14.59
CA ALA A 115 -1.76 9.57 14.22
C ALA A 115 -2.35 8.52 15.17
N GLN A 116 -2.42 8.81 16.48
CA GLN A 116 -3.05 7.93 17.46
C GLN A 116 -4.55 7.80 17.22
N ILE A 117 -5.24 8.91 16.93
CA ILE A 117 -6.67 8.91 16.59
C ILE A 117 -6.92 8.09 15.33
N LEU A 118 -6.20 8.39 14.25
CA LEU A 118 -6.29 7.61 13.01
C LEU A 118 -5.94 6.14 13.25
N HIS A 119 -5.02 5.88 14.18
CA HIS A 119 -4.62 4.53 14.49
C HIS A 119 -5.74 3.72 15.13
N SER A 120 -6.38 4.25 16.16
CA SER A 120 -7.53 3.60 16.83
C SER A 120 -8.67 3.36 15.85
N LEU A 121 -9.04 4.36 15.04
CA LEU A 121 -10.09 4.22 14.02
C LEU A 121 -9.80 3.07 13.06
N ALA A 122 -8.54 2.90 12.65
CA ALA A 122 -8.17 1.80 11.76
C ALA A 122 -8.26 0.43 12.45
N ILE A 123 -7.86 0.32 13.73
CA ILE A 123 -8.01 -0.93 14.50
C ILE A 123 -9.50 -1.28 14.65
N ASP A 124 -10.33 -0.29 14.99
CA ASP A 124 -11.79 -0.45 15.14
C ASP A 124 -12.46 -0.82 13.81
N SER A 125 -11.88 -0.39 12.68
CA SER A 125 -12.30 -0.75 11.33
C SER A 125 -11.75 -2.09 10.84
N GLY A 126 -11.05 -2.86 11.68
CA GLY A 126 -10.56 -4.21 11.36
C GLY A 126 -9.12 -4.28 10.83
N PHE A 127 -8.42 -3.15 10.66
CA PHE A 127 -7.05 -3.12 10.17
C PHE A 127 -6.04 -3.42 11.27
N ARG A 128 -6.07 -4.64 11.81
CA ARG A 128 -5.31 -5.06 12.99
C ARG A 128 -3.78 -4.96 12.83
N ASN A 129 -3.27 -5.13 11.61
CA ASN A 129 -1.83 -5.07 11.30
C ASN A 129 -1.33 -3.64 11.06
N SER A 130 -1.96 -2.68 11.70
CA SER A 130 -1.59 -1.28 11.52
C SER A 130 -0.55 -0.81 12.52
N GLY A 131 0.43 -0.01 12.05
CA GLY A 131 1.49 0.55 12.89
C GLY A 131 1.55 2.07 12.89
N ILE A 132 2.32 2.63 13.81
CA ILE A 132 2.79 4.01 13.80
C ILE A 132 4.31 3.96 13.74
N THR A 133 4.92 4.68 12.80
CA THR A 133 6.39 4.83 12.74
C THR A 133 6.72 6.30 12.89
N VAL A 134 7.61 6.68 13.82
CA VAL A 134 8.06 8.07 13.99
C VAL A 134 9.43 8.24 13.33
N GLY A 135 9.51 9.04 12.26
CA GLY A 135 10.79 9.33 11.59
C GLY A 135 11.64 10.38 12.32
N LYS A 136 12.97 10.41 12.03
CA LYS A 136 13.98 11.35 12.60
C LYS A 136 13.70 12.85 12.44
N ARG A 137 12.61 13.24 11.78
CA ARG A 137 12.18 14.64 11.60
C ARG A 137 10.76 14.91 12.14
N GLU A 138 10.15 14.02 12.93
CA GLU A 138 8.74 14.11 13.38
C GLU A 138 7.72 14.17 12.20
N LYS A 139 8.19 13.97 10.97
CA LYS A 139 7.49 14.27 9.70
C LYS A 139 6.98 13.04 8.97
N THR A 140 7.05 11.86 9.57
CA THR A 140 6.55 10.63 8.93
C THR A 140 5.92 9.77 9.98
N MET A 141 4.59 9.62 9.91
CA MET A 141 3.76 8.78 10.77
C MET A 141 3.09 7.74 9.89
N LEU A 142 3.88 6.80 9.37
CA LEU A 142 3.42 5.85 8.37
C LEU A 142 2.41 4.89 9.00
N LYS A 143 1.11 5.17 8.87
CA LYS A 143 0.09 4.14 9.08
C LYS A 143 0.24 3.13 7.94
N LYS A 144 0.25 1.84 8.23
CA LYS A 144 -0.02 0.78 7.26
C LYS A 144 -1.40 0.25 7.56
N PHE A 145 -2.18 -0.01 6.54
CA PHE A 145 -3.39 -0.80 6.65
C PHE A 145 -3.01 -2.18 6.13
N ALA A 146 -3.51 -3.25 6.73
CA ALA A 146 -3.34 -4.60 6.22
C ALA A 146 -4.37 -5.53 6.88
N ASN A 147 -5.11 -6.26 6.06
CA ASN A 147 -5.86 -7.46 6.45
C ASN A 147 -4.92 -8.67 6.44
N PRO A 148 -5.24 -9.78 7.14
CA PRO A 148 -4.45 -11.00 7.06
C PRO A 148 -4.28 -11.45 5.61
N GLY A 149 -3.07 -11.88 5.28
CA GLY A 149 -2.74 -12.41 3.96
C GLY A 149 -3.25 -13.84 3.80
N LEU A 150 -3.18 -14.38 2.58
CA LEU A 150 -3.37 -15.82 2.35
C LEU A 150 -2.33 -16.68 3.09
N ASP A 151 -1.17 -16.10 3.42
CA ASP A 151 -0.10 -16.75 4.18
C ASP A 151 -0.41 -16.87 5.70
N ASP A 152 -1.51 -16.26 6.17
CA ASP A 152 -1.96 -16.29 7.58
C ASP A 152 -3.14 -17.28 7.81
N LEU A 153 -3.49 -18.09 6.81
CA LEU A 153 -4.51 -19.17 6.84
C LEU A 153 -3.85 -20.55 6.87
#